data_AF-A0A354BGQ6-F1
#
_entry.id   AF-A0A354BGQ6-F1
#
_cell.length_a   1.000
_cell.length_b   1.000
_cell.length_c   1.000
_cell.angle_alpha   90.00
_cell.angle_beta   90.00
_cell.angle_gamma   90.00
#
_symmetry.space_group_name_H-M   'P 1'
#
loop_
_entity.id
_entity.type
_entity.pdbx_description
1 polymer ?
#
loop_
_entity_poly.entity_id
_entity_poly.type
_entity_poly.pdbx_seq_one_letter_code
_entity_poly.pdbx_strand_id
1 'polypeptide(L)'
;GFYYLDSEEGAWNMGQEGINLGGKLRHKQGYFPVAPADTQQDIRSEMVLEMEKIGIEVEKHHHETATAGQAEIDIRFDTLLRTADKMMM
;
A
#
# COMPACT_ATOMS: atom_id res chain seq x y z
N GLY A 1 22.14 15.54 -6.10
CA GLY A 1 21.24 16.22 -5.14
C GLY A 1 20.88 15.26 -4.02
N PHE A 2 20.28 15.76 -2.95
CA PHE A 2 19.84 14.98 -1.79
C PHE A 2 18.31 14.90 -1.78
N TYR A 3 17.74 13.75 -1.41
CA TYR A 3 16.30 13.56 -1.21
C TYR A 3 16.05 12.74 0.06
N TYR A 4 14.87 12.94 0.65
CA TYR A 4 14.39 12.23 1.84
C TYR A 4 12.90 11.95 1.67
N LEU A 5 12.49 10.71 1.95
CA LEU A 5 11.10 10.27 1.92
C LEU A 5 10.70 9.88 3.34
N ASP A 6 9.45 10.13 3.68
CA ASP A 6 8.95 9.86 5.03
C ASP A 6 7.55 9.24 5.01
N SER A 7 7.24 8.46 6.05
CA SER A 7 5.97 7.78 6.25
C SER A 7 5.81 7.45 7.73
N GLU A 8 4.59 7.54 8.26
CA GLU A 8 4.30 7.20 9.66
C GLU A 8 4.61 5.74 10.01
N GLU A 9 4.50 4.82 9.03
CA GLU A 9 4.86 3.41 9.20
C GLU A 9 6.37 3.14 9.06
N GLY A 10 7.14 4.14 8.62
CA GLY A 10 8.55 4.00 8.33
C GLY A 10 9.36 3.53 9.54
N ALA A 11 10.18 2.50 9.35
CA ALA A 11 11.02 1.94 10.40
C ALA A 11 11.96 2.98 11.04
N TRP A 12 12.37 4.02 10.30
CA TRP A 12 13.21 5.11 10.80
C TRP A 12 12.51 6.01 11.83
N ASN A 13 11.17 5.97 11.91
CA ASN A 13 10.38 6.74 12.88
C ASN A 13 10.10 5.97 14.19
N MET A 14 10.63 4.75 14.36
CA MET A 14 10.38 3.94 15.57
C MET A 14 10.83 4.62 16.86
N GLY A 15 11.90 5.40 16.81
CA GLY A 15 12.44 6.15 17.95
C GLY A 15 11.96 7.60 18.05
N GLN A 16 10.93 8.00 17.28
CA GLN A 16 10.44 9.37 17.29
C GLN A 16 9.92 9.76 18.67
N GLU A 17 10.40 10.89 19.20
CA GLU A 17 9.97 11.47 20.47
C GLU A 17 8.58 12.12 20.36
N GLY A 18 7.85 12.19 21.46
CA GLY A 18 6.47 12.71 21.50
C GLY A 18 5.43 11.60 21.42
N ILE A 19 4.30 11.87 20.75
CA ILE A 19 3.24 10.88 20.55
C ILE A 19 3.69 9.88 19.49
N ASN A 20 4.00 8.66 19.92
CA ASN A 20 4.36 7.55 19.05
C ASN A 20 3.48 6.35 19.39
N LEU A 21 2.53 6.05 18.51
CA LEU A 21 1.57 4.96 18.71
C LEU A 21 2.18 3.57 18.50
N GLY A 22 3.47 3.48 18.16
CA GLY A 22 4.13 2.23 17.82
C GLY A 22 3.67 1.69 16.46
N GLY A 23 3.56 0.37 16.33
CA GLY A 23 3.01 -0.30 15.14
C GLY A 23 3.86 -0.27 13.87
N LYS A 24 4.94 0.53 13.83
CA LYS A 24 5.83 0.66 12.67
C LYS A 24 6.44 -0.68 12.24
N LEU A 25 6.41 -0.94 10.93
CA LEU A 25 6.87 -2.18 10.35
C LEU A 25 8.39 -2.14 10.15
N ARG A 26 9.08 -3.23 10.46
CA ARG A 26 10.52 -3.36 10.16
C ARG A 26 10.73 -3.53 8.66
N HIS A 27 11.95 -3.28 8.20
CA HIS A 27 12.34 -3.59 6.82
C HIS A 27 12.02 -5.06 6.49
N LYS A 28 11.35 -5.27 5.35
CA LYS A 28 10.94 -6.59 4.84
C LYS A 28 9.95 -7.35 5.73
N GLN A 29 9.20 -6.66 6.58
CA GLN A 29 8.19 -7.26 7.46
C GLN A 29 6.79 -6.68 7.27
N GLY A 30 6.53 -6.01 6.14
CA GLY A 30 5.22 -5.45 5.82
C GLY A 30 4.27 -6.41 5.10
N TYR A 31 4.66 -7.66 4.83
CA TYR A 31 3.81 -8.55 4.05
C TYR A 31 2.63 -9.06 4.88
N PHE A 32 1.42 -8.55 4.60
CA PHE A 32 0.15 -8.86 5.27
C PHE A 32 0.09 -8.77 6.82
N PRO A 33 0.65 -7.74 7.49
CA PRO A 33 0.28 -7.45 8.86
C PRO A 33 -1.18 -7.02 8.92
N VAL A 34 -1.81 -7.21 10.07
CA VAL A 34 -3.15 -6.68 10.33
C VAL A 34 -3.06 -5.31 11.02
N ALA A 35 -4.16 -4.57 11.03
CA ALA A 35 -4.30 -3.40 11.88
C ALA A 35 -3.96 -3.75 13.35
N PRO A 36 -3.30 -2.85 14.11
CA PRO A 36 -2.98 -1.47 13.76
C PRO A 36 -1.64 -1.27 13.04
N ALA A 37 -0.91 -2.34 12.71
CA ALA A 37 0.40 -2.21 12.06
C ALA A 37 0.29 -1.89 10.56
N ASP A 38 -0.75 -2.40 9.90
CA ASP A 38 -1.21 -1.92 8.60
C ASP A 38 -2.15 -0.72 8.81
N THR A 39 -1.67 0.48 8.50
CA THR A 39 -2.43 1.74 8.63
C THR A 39 -3.17 2.11 7.34
N GLN A 40 -2.92 1.37 6.25
CA GLN A 40 -3.38 1.73 4.91
C GLN A 40 -4.53 0.86 4.40
N GLN A 41 -5.07 -0.04 5.22
CA GLN A 41 -6.13 -0.94 4.78
C GLN A 41 -7.36 -0.19 4.24
N ASP A 42 -7.81 0.85 4.94
CA ASP A 42 -8.99 1.65 4.53
C ASP A 42 -8.76 2.38 3.20
N ILE A 43 -7.62 3.05 3.03
CA ILE A 43 -7.31 3.77 1.78
C ILE A 43 -7.12 2.81 0.61
N ARG A 44 -6.54 1.61 0.83
CA ARG A 44 -6.47 0.59 -0.22
C ARG A 44 -7.86 0.08 -0.60
N SER A 45 -8.76 -0.10 0.37
CA SER A 45 -10.16 -0.45 0.07
C SER A 45 -10.87 0.66 -0.71
N GLU A 46 -10.63 1.94 -0.40
CA GLU A 46 -11.17 3.07 -1.16
C GLU A 46 -10.66 3.08 -2.61
N MET A 47 -9.35 2.87 -2.81
CA MET A 47 -8.76 2.74 -4.16
C MET A 47 -9.43 1.62 -4.96
N VAL A 48 -9.62 0.44 -4.35
CA VAL A 48 -10.32 -0.69 -5.00
C VAL A 48 -11.73 -0.31 -5.41
N LEU A 49 -12.49 0.35 -4.53
CA LEU A 49 -13.86 0.79 -4.84
C LEU A 49 -13.89 1.80 -6.00
N GLU A 50 -12.92 2.71 -6.10
CA GLU A 50 -12.81 3.63 -7.24
C GLU A 50 -12.44 2.90 -8.55
N MET A 51 -11.51 1.93 -8.49
CA MET A 51 -11.14 1.09 -9.63
C MET A 51 -12.34 0.29 -10.16
N GLU A 52 -13.16 -0.28 -9.27
CA GLU A 52 -14.36 -1.01 -9.65
C GLU A 52 -15.41 -0.11 -10.31
N LYS A 53 -15.56 1.15 -9.87
CA LYS A 53 -16.50 2.12 -10.49
C LYS A 53 -16.16 2.41 -11.96
N ILE A 54 -14.88 2.36 -12.32
CA ILE A 54 -14.42 2.57 -13.72
C ILE A 54 -14.27 1.26 -14.50
N GLY A 55 -14.71 0.13 -13.94
CA GLY A 55 -14.75 -1.17 -14.61
C GLY A 55 -13.43 -1.94 -14.60
N ILE A 56 -12.51 -1.63 -13.67
CA ILE A 56 -11.32 -2.44 -13.43
C ILE A 56 -11.65 -3.47 -12.34
N GLU A 57 -11.73 -4.74 -12.74
CA GLU A 57 -11.97 -5.85 -11.81
C GLU A 57 -10.70 -6.14 -10.99
N VAL A 58 -10.84 -6.10 -9.66
CA VAL A 58 -9.77 -6.33 -8.68
C VAL A 58 -9.89 -7.75 -8.12
N GLU A 59 -8.77 -8.47 -8.04
CA GLU A 59 -8.71 -9.82 -7.46
C GLU A 59 -8.33 -9.78 -5.97
N LYS A 60 -7.42 -8.88 -5.59
CA LYS A 60 -6.91 -8.77 -4.23
C LYS A 60 -6.25 -7.40 -4.01
N HIS A 61 -6.16 -6.97 -2.75
CA HIS A 61 -5.30 -5.87 -2.35
C HIS A 61 -4.60 -6.18 -1.02
N HIS A 62 -3.40 -5.66 -0.81
CA HIS A 62 -2.67 -5.85 0.44
C HIS A 62 -1.51 -4.89 0.65
N HIS A 63 -1.06 -4.84 1.91
CA HIS A 63 0.24 -4.30 2.26
C HIS A 63 1.34 -5.25 1.79
N GLU A 64 2.39 -4.67 1.22
CA GLU A 64 3.52 -5.37 0.63
C GLU A 64 4.74 -5.40 1.57
N THR A 65 5.83 -6.00 1.13
CA THR A 65 6.94 -6.43 1.98
C THR A 65 7.71 -5.29 2.66
N ALA A 66 7.90 -4.14 2.00
CA ALA A 66 8.68 -3.04 2.56
C ALA A 66 7.94 -2.30 3.68
N THR A 67 8.69 -1.66 4.57
CA THR A 67 8.14 -0.69 5.52
C THR A 67 7.63 0.55 4.77
N ALA A 68 7.03 1.50 5.48
CA ALA A 68 6.60 2.79 4.95
C ALA A 68 5.47 2.70 3.90
N GLY A 69 4.57 1.72 4.04
CA GLY A 69 3.33 1.70 3.27
C GLY A 69 3.45 1.20 1.84
N GLN A 70 4.30 0.22 1.56
CA GLN A 70 4.27 -0.44 0.26
C GLN A 70 2.94 -1.19 0.11
N ALA A 71 2.30 -1.11 -1.05
CA ALA A 71 1.01 -1.73 -1.31
C ALA A 71 0.94 -2.35 -2.70
N GLU A 72 0.06 -3.34 -2.86
CA GLU A 72 -0.27 -3.99 -4.12
C GLU A 72 -1.80 -4.14 -4.26
N ILE A 73 -2.28 -3.95 -5.49
CA ILE A 73 -3.65 -4.23 -5.91
C ILE A 73 -3.56 -5.08 -7.19
N ASP A 74 -4.02 -6.32 -7.10
CA ASP A 74 -4.07 -7.26 -8.20
C ASP A 74 -5.31 -6.99 -9.05
N ILE A 75 -5.11 -6.79 -10.36
CA ILE A 75 -6.21 -6.62 -11.32
C ILE A 75 -6.38 -7.89 -12.16
N ARG A 76 -7.63 -8.20 -12.51
CA ARG A 76 -7.95 -9.36 -13.36
C ARG A 76 -7.30 -9.22 -14.74
N PHE A 77 -6.65 -10.29 -15.19
CA PHE A 77 -5.99 -10.35 -16.50
C PHE A 77 -6.96 -10.06 -17.66
N ASP A 78 -6.41 -9.51 -18.74
CA ASP A 78 -7.14 -9.19 -19.97
C ASP A 78 -6.22 -9.34 -21.18
N THR A 79 -6.72 -9.08 -22.39
CA THR A 79 -5.90 -8.94 -23.60
C THR A 79 -4.80 -7.89 -23.42
N LEU A 80 -3.68 -8.02 -24.15
CA LEU A 80 -2.50 -7.17 -24.01
C LEU A 80 -2.83 -5.68 -24.02
N LEU A 81 -3.58 -5.21 -25.01
CA LEU A 81 -3.94 -3.79 -25.13
C LEU A 81 -4.79 -3.33 -23.94
N ARG A 82 -5.80 -4.11 -23.55
CA ARG A 82 -6.70 -3.75 -22.45
C ARG A 82 -5.98 -3.75 -21.09
N THR A 83 -5.03 -4.65 -20.88
CA THR A 83 -4.20 -4.65 -19.66
C THR A 83 -3.30 -3.41 -19.62
N ALA A 84 -2.72 -3.00 -20.75
CA ALA A 84 -1.94 -1.76 -20.82
C ALA A 84 -2.81 -0.52 -20.56
N ASP A 85 -4.04 -0.49 -21.08
CA ASP A 85 -4.99 0.60 -20.80
C ASP A 85 -5.33 0.65 -19.31
N LYS A 86 -5.65 -0.49 -18.68
CA LYS A 86 -5.94 -0.60 -17.24
C LYS A 86 -4.77 -0.12 -16.37
N MET A 87 -3.52 -0.38 -16.78
CA MET A 87 -2.33 0.04 -16.04
C MET A 87 -2.13 1.57 -16.00
N MET A 88 -2.66 2.30 -17.00
CA MET A 88 -2.51 3.75 -17.12
C MET A 88 -3.63 4.56 -16.46
N MET A 89 -4.73 3.90 -16.08
CA MET A 89 -5.93 4.51 -15.48
C MET A 89 -5.75 4.68 -13.98
#